data_AF-A0A5C7VQ90-F1
#
_entry.id   AF-A0A5C7VQ90-F1
#
_cell.length_a   1.000
_cell.length_b   1.000
_cell.length_c   1.000
_cell.angle_alpha   90.00
_cell.angle_beta   90.00
_cell.angle_gamma   90.00
#
_symmetry.space_group_name_H-M   'P 1'
#
loop_
_entity.id
_entity.type
_entity.pdbx_description
1 polymer ?
#
loop_
_entity_poly.entity_id
_entity_poly.type
_entity_poly.pdbx_seq_one_letter_code
_entity_poly.pdbx_strand_id
1 'polypeptide(L)'
;MKSLLLVCSAILGLSLMSFSLADPMSVFKGRAIFIAADNQLTVLPDSPVQALSCRFENGIFVAGSSPSIAIPIPGAIDVKIIGTHAYVATSSTENSSATTGYAKYDVTACLPDGPFTPYRARANLTSGELVIPCVEVSGSEYNVVMKQRGKSSNWEVDFVGTGCN
;
A
#
# COMPACT_ATOMS: atom_id res chain seq x y z
N MET A 1 28.85 -15.30 -66.29
CA MET A 1 27.45 -15.77 -66.07
C MET A 1 27.26 -15.82 -64.56
N LYS A 2 26.51 -14.87 -63.99
CA LYS A 2 25.14 -15.05 -63.45
C LYS A 2 25.14 -16.14 -62.35
N SER A 3 24.74 -15.92 -61.10
CA SER A 3 23.85 -14.92 -60.49
C SER A 3 23.62 -15.35 -59.03
N LEU A 4 23.33 -14.39 -58.13
CA LEU A 4 22.59 -14.55 -56.86
C LEU A 4 23.28 -15.41 -55.75
N LEU A 5 23.40 -15.02 -54.48
CA LEU A 5 22.55 -14.18 -53.64
C LEU A 5 23.38 -13.48 -52.55
N LEU A 6 23.14 -12.17 -52.39
CA LEU A 6 23.17 -11.54 -51.07
C LEU A 6 22.07 -12.18 -50.22
N VAL A 7 22.40 -12.64 -49.01
CA VAL A 7 21.43 -12.79 -47.93
C VAL A 7 21.95 -12.01 -46.73
N CYS A 8 21.15 -11.03 -46.33
CA CYS A 8 21.35 -10.18 -45.17
C CYS A 8 21.49 -11.00 -43.89
N SER A 9 22.65 -10.95 -43.24
CA SER A 9 22.76 -11.30 -41.81
C SER A 9 22.28 -10.12 -40.96
N ALA A 10 21.00 -9.80 -41.08
CA ALA A 10 20.33 -8.85 -40.19
C ALA A 10 19.80 -9.60 -38.97
N ILE A 11 20.44 -9.34 -37.82
CA ILE A 11 19.83 -9.17 -36.51
C ILE A 11 18.88 -10.31 -36.09
N LEU A 12 19.41 -11.28 -35.36
CA LEU A 12 18.61 -12.05 -34.40
C LEU A 12 19.29 -12.08 -33.04
N GLY A 13 19.60 -10.88 -32.53
CA GLY A 13 19.78 -10.71 -31.09
C GLY A 13 18.41 -10.77 -30.45
N LEU A 14 17.91 -11.98 -30.18
CA LEU A 14 16.84 -12.17 -29.19
C LEU A 14 17.41 -11.72 -27.85
N SER A 15 17.23 -10.44 -27.56
CA SER A 15 17.28 -9.94 -26.20
C SER A 15 16.17 -10.66 -25.45
N LEU A 16 16.55 -11.58 -24.58
CA LEU A 16 15.74 -12.01 -23.45
C LEU A 16 15.52 -10.77 -22.60
N MET A 17 14.50 -9.99 -22.95
CA MET A 17 13.96 -8.93 -22.11
C MET A 17 13.34 -9.63 -20.91
N SER A 18 14.16 -9.85 -19.87
CA SER A 18 13.65 -10.16 -18.54
C SER A 18 12.92 -8.90 -18.07
N PHE A 19 11.63 -8.82 -18.37
CA PHE A 19 10.77 -7.80 -17.78
C PHE A 19 10.70 -8.11 -16.28
N SER A 20 11.49 -7.41 -15.48
CA SER A 20 11.25 -7.34 -14.05
C SER A 20 9.97 -6.54 -13.87
N LEU A 21 8.85 -7.25 -13.66
CA LEU A 21 7.63 -6.62 -13.21
C LEU A 21 7.77 -6.37 -11.71
N ALA A 22 7.48 -5.15 -11.28
CA ALA A 22 7.43 -4.86 -9.85
C ALA A 22 6.30 -5.67 -9.22
N ASP A 23 6.58 -6.26 -8.05
CA ASP A 23 5.57 -6.99 -7.31
C ASP A 23 4.44 -6.05 -6.87
N PRO A 24 3.18 -6.49 -6.94
CA PRO A 24 2.04 -5.75 -6.44
C PRO A 24 2.23 -5.42 -4.95
N MET A 25 2.20 -4.13 -4.63
CA MET A 25 2.37 -3.64 -3.27
C MET A 25 1.29 -2.66 -2.86
N SER A 26 0.92 -2.71 -1.58
CA SER A 26 0.05 -1.72 -0.93
C SER A 26 0.69 -1.27 0.37
N VAL A 27 0.77 0.05 0.57
CA VAL A 27 1.27 0.62 1.83
C VAL A 27 0.09 0.94 2.73
N PHE A 28 0.09 0.35 3.92
CA PHE A 28 -0.87 0.67 4.95
C PHE A 28 -0.32 1.76 5.85
N LYS A 29 -0.92 2.96 5.73
CA LYS A 29 -0.71 4.06 6.68
C LYS A 29 0.75 4.49 6.86
N GLY A 30 1.64 4.23 5.89
CA GLY A 30 3.07 4.54 5.99
C GLY A 30 3.79 3.77 7.11
N ARG A 31 3.32 2.56 7.44
CA ARG A 31 3.88 1.74 8.54
C ARG A 31 4.15 0.31 8.13
N ALA A 32 3.24 -0.28 7.37
CA ALA A 32 3.36 -1.65 6.88
C ALA A 32 3.20 -1.69 5.36
N ILE A 33 4.15 -2.32 4.69
CA ILE A 33 4.14 -2.58 3.26
C ILE A 33 3.68 -4.01 3.06
N PHE A 34 2.61 -4.20 2.28
CA PHE A 34 2.05 -5.49 1.92
C PHE A 34 2.44 -5.79 0.48
N ILE A 35 3.06 -6.94 0.23
CA ILE A 35 3.50 -7.38 -1.09
C ILE A 35 2.87 -8.74 -1.39
N ALA A 36 2.13 -8.84 -2.50
CA ALA A 36 1.51 -10.09 -2.94
C ALA A 36 2.24 -10.62 -4.18
N ALA A 37 3.11 -11.59 -3.96
CA ALA A 37 3.92 -12.23 -4.98
C ALA A 37 4.32 -13.64 -4.52
N ASP A 38 4.84 -14.47 -5.43
CA ASP A 38 5.45 -15.77 -5.08
C ASP A 38 4.58 -16.70 -4.21
N ASN A 39 3.26 -16.72 -4.45
CA ASN A 39 2.30 -17.50 -3.65
C ASN A 39 2.26 -17.12 -2.16
N GLN A 40 2.58 -15.88 -1.82
CA GLN A 40 2.57 -15.38 -0.46
C GLN A 40 2.12 -13.92 -0.38
N LEU A 41 1.66 -13.54 0.81
CA LEU A 41 1.60 -12.17 1.25
C LEU A 41 2.76 -11.92 2.20
N THR A 42 3.67 -11.04 1.80
CA THR A 42 4.76 -10.56 2.65
C THR A 42 4.38 -9.21 3.24
N VAL A 43 4.56 -9.04 4.54
CA VAL A 43 4.36 -7.76 5.25
C VAL A 43 5.70 -7.33 5.83
N LEU A 44 6.12 -6.11 5.47
CA LEU A 44 7.36 -5.50 5.90
C LEU A 44 7.08 -4.17 6.61
N PRO A 45 7.92 -3.75 7.56
CA PRO A 45 7.88 -2.39 8.07
C PRO A 45 8.27 -1.40 6.97
N ASP A 46 7.66 -0.21 6.97
CA ASP A 46 8.00 0.89 6.04
C ASP A 46 9.37 1.53 6.34
N SER A 47 10.02 1.11 7.42
CA SER A 47 11.36 1.52 7.81
C SER A 47 12.19 0.31 8.25
N PRO A 48 13.43 0.15 7.75
CA PRO A 48 14.27 -1.01 8.07
C PRO A 48 14.73 -1.07 9.54
N VAL A 49 14.55 0.01 10.29
CA VAL A 49 14.90 0.08 11.73
C VAL A 49 13.69 -0.08 12.65
N GLN A 50 12.48 -0.23 12.10
CA GLN A 50 11.25 -0.42 12.86
C GLN A 50 10.73 -1.83 12.68
N ALA A 51 10.09 -2.38 13.72
CA ALA A 51 9.34 -3.63 13.62
C ALA A 51 7.87 -3.33 13.33
N LEU A 52 7.16 -4.29 12.73
CA LEU A 52 5.70 -4.27 12.67
C LEU A 52 5.11 -4.32 14.08
N SER A 53 3.98 -3.65 14.29
CA SER A 53 3.24 -3.69 15.57
C SER A 53 2.30 -4.91 15.70
N CYS A 54 2.45 -5.88 14.80
CA CYS A 54 1.64 -7.09 14.77
C CYS A 54 2.48 -8.33 14.54
N ARG A 55 1.84 -9.48 14.78
CA ARG A 55 2.26 -10.82 14.40
C ARG A 55 1.12 -11.48 13.64
N PHE A 56 1.42 -12.58 12.95
CA PHE A 56 0.40 -13.41 12.33
C PHE A 56 0.46 -14.80 12.95
N GLU A 57 -0.62 -15.17 13.64
CA GLU A 57 -0.71 -16.41 14.40
C GLU A 57 -2.11 -16.99 14.19
N ASN A 58 -2.20 -18.30 13.95
CA ASN A 58 -3.47 -19.01 13.79
C ASN A 58 -4.42 -18.40 12.73
N GLY A 59 -3.86 -17.86 11.65
CA GLY A 59 -4.63 -17.31 10.53
C GLY A 59 -5.11 -15.87 10.71
N ILE A 60 -4.74 -15.20 11.80
CA ILE A 60 -5.16 -13.82 12.10
C ILE A 60 -3.96 -12.94 12.46
N PHE A 61 -4.12 -11.62 12.23
CA PHE A 61 -3.18 -10.65 12.76
C PHE A 61 -3.51 -10.33 14.22
N VAL A 62 -2.51 -10.40 15.07
CA VAL A 62 -2.60 -10.10 16.50
C VAL A 62 -1.56 -9.04 16.88
N ALA A 63 -1.81 -8.29 17.94
CA ALA A 63 -0.88 -7.26 18.40
C ALA A 63 0.44 -7.92 18.84
N GLY A 64 1.57 -7.31 18.51
CA GLY A 64 2.87 -7.85 18.85
C GLY A 64 4.01 -7.14 18.16
N SER A 65 5.16 -7.79 18.06
CA SER A 65 6.30 -7.25 17.31
C SER A 65 6.90 -8.30 16.40
N SER A 66 7.02 -7.98 15.11
CA SER A 66 7.65 -8.83 14.10
C SER A 66 8.56 -8.03 13.18
N PRO A 67 9.74 -8.55 12.81
CA PRO A 67 10.59 -7.92 11.80
C PRO A 67 9.95 -7.98 10.40
N SER A 68 9.24 -9.07 10.11
CA SER A 68 8.44 -9.27 8.90
C SER A 68 7.40 -10.37 9.17
N ILE A 69 6.40 -10.46 8.29
CA ILE A 69 5.39 -11.52 8.32
C ILE A 69 5.30 -12.09 6.90
N ALA A 70 5.28 -13.42 6.78
CA ALA A 70 5.03 -14.11 5.52
C ALA A 70 3.85 -15.07 5.69
N ILE A 71 2.82 -14.88 4.88
CA ILE A 71 1.59 -15.67 4.91
C ILE A 71 1.49 -16.43 3.59
N PRO A 72 1.51 -17.77 3.59
CA PRO A 72 1.30 -18.54 2.38
C PRO A 72 -0.11 -18.32 1.83
N ILE A 73 -0.20 -17.81 0.61
CA ILE A 73 -1.45 -17.57 -0.12
C ILE A 73 -1.23 -18.02 -1.56
N PRO A 74 -1.54 -19.30 -1.87
CA PRO A 74 -1.39 -19.82 -3.22
C PRO A 74 -2.09 -18.96 -4.26
N GLY A 75 -1.37 -18.60 -5.31
CA GLY A 75 -1.87 -17.77 -6.40
C GLY A 75 -2.00 -16.29 -6.07
N ALA A 76 -1.40 -15.78 -4.99
CA ALA A 76 -1.40 -14.34 -4.69
C ALA A 76 -0.79 -13.53 -5.86
N ILE A 77 -1.58 -12.59 -6.38
CA ILE A 77 -1.23 -11.81 -7.59
C ILE A 77 -1.50 -10.31 -7.47
N ASP A 78 -2.21 -9.87 -6.42
CA ASP A 78 -2.41 -8.44 -6.13
C ASP A 78 -2.80 -8.28 -4.66
N VAL A 79 -2.57 -7.09 -4.09
CA VAL A 79 -3.03 -6.74 -2.75
C VAL A 79 -3.54 -5.32 -2.71
N LYS A 80 -4.70 -5.14 -2.09
CA LYS A 80 -5.32 -3.83 -1.85
C LYS A 80 -5.82 -3.71 -0.43
N ILE A 81 -5.63 -2.53 0.16
CA ILE A 81 -6.06 -2.26 1.53
C ILE A 81 -7.21 -1.26 1.53
N ILE A 82 -8.31 -1.63 2.16
CA ILE A 82 -9.54 -0.83 2.26
C ILE A 82 -10.01 -0.81 3.71
N GLY A 83 -10.00 0.38 4.32
CA GLY A 83 -10.33 0.54 5.73
C GLY A 83 -9.29 -0.17 6.61
N THR A 84 -9.71 -1.18 7.35
CA THR A 84 -8.87 -2.02 8.22
C THR A 84 -8.56 -3.39 7.63
N HIS A 85 -8.91 -3.64 6.36
CA HIS A 85 -8.78 -4.95 5.75
C HIS A 85 -7.82 -4.95 4.56
N ALA A 86 -6.96 -5.95 4.50
CA ALA A 86 -6.19 -6.30 3.31
C ALA A 86 -6.95 -7.35 2.50
N TYR A 87 -7.11 -7.10 1.21
CA TYR A 87 -7.66 -8.01 0.22
C TYR A 87 -6.54 -8.46 -0.69
N VAL A 88 -6.19 -9.74 -0.65
CA VAL A 88 -5.16 -10.34 -1.51
C VAL A 88 -5.88 -11.08 -2.62
N ALA A 89 -5.79 -10.58 -3.85
CA ALA A 89 -6.35 -11.27 -5.00
C ALA A 89 -5.54 -12.55 -5.27
N THR A 90 -6.25 -13.62 -5.59
CA THR A 90 -5.65 -14.90 -5.95
C THR A 90 -6.05 -15.32 -7.34
N SER A 91 -5.17 -16.02 -8.03
CA SER A 91 -5.45 -16.68 -9.30
C SER A 91 -4.95 -18.11 -9.25
N SER A 92 -5.85 -19.05 -9.52
CA SER A 92 -5.52 -20.47 -9.71
C SER A 92 -5.92 -20.91 -11.12
N THR A 93 -5.44 -22.07 -11.54
CA THR A 93 -5.87 -22.68 -12.79
C THR A 93 -6.64 -23.95 -12.44
N GLU A 94 -7.93 -23.97 -12.77
CA GLU A 94 -8.79 -25.13 -12.60
C GLU A 94 -9.35 -25.53 -13.96
N ASN A 95 -9.21 -26.80 -14.36
CA ASN A 95 -9.69 -27.30 -15.65
C ASN A 95 -9.25 -26.44 -16.85
N SER A 96 -7.99 -26.02 -16.86
CA SER A 96 -7.40 -25.16 -17.91
C SER A 96 -8.04 -23.77 -18.04
N SER A 97 -8.78 -23.32 -17.03
CA SER A 97 -9.35 -21.97 -16.95
C SER A 97 -8.77 -21.23 -15.74
N ALA A 98 -8.52 -19.93 -15.90
CA ALA A 98 -8.11 -19.08 -14.79
C ALA A 98 -9.32 -18.79 -13.88
N THR A 99 -9.20 -19.14 -12.60
CA THR A 99 -10.19 -18.82 -11.58
C THR A 99 -9.60 -17.79 -10.64
N THR A 100 -10.28 -16.66 -10.48
CA THR A 100 -9.83 -15.58 -9.58
C THR A 100 -10.64 -15.57 -8.29
N GLY A 101 -9.95 -15.38 -7.17
CA GLY A 101 -10.54 -15.25 -5.84
C GLY A 101 -9.86 -14.15 -5.03
N TYR A 102 -10.12 -14.14 -3.72
CA TYR A 102 -9.37 -13.31 -2.79
C TYR A 102 -9.31 -13.92 -1.38
N ALA A 103 -8.20 -13.67 -0.69
CA ALA A 103 -8.09 -13.82 0.75
C ALA A 103 -8.30 -12.45 1.42
N LYS A 104 -8.97 -12.44 2.58
CA LYS A 104 -9.26 -11.22 3.34
C LYS A 104 -8.70 -11.35 4.74
N TYR A 105 -7.94 -10.34 5.16
CA TYR A 105 -7.40 -10.26 6.52
C TYR A 105 -7.79 -8.94 7.17
N ASP A 106 -8.20 -9.01 8.44
CA ASP A 106 -8.22 -7.83 9.31
C ASP A 106 -6.78 -7.53 9.72
N VAL A 107 -6.31 -6.32 9.40
CA VAL A 107 -4.95 -5.86 9.68
C VAL A 107 -4.92 -4.77 10.75
N THR A 108 -6.01 -4.62 11.52
CA THR A 108 -6.13 -3.64 12.62
C THR A 108 -5.01 -3.79 13.63
N ALA A 109 -4.59 -5.02 13.96
CA ALA A 109 -3.48 -5.25 14.88
C ALA A 109 -2.13 -4.70 14.39
N CYS A 110 -1.96 -4.56 13.06
CA CYS A 110 -0.78 -3.93 12.47
C CYS A 110 -0.83 -2.40 12.49
N LEU A 111 -1.87 -1.83 13.11
CA LEU A 111 -1.90 -0.45 13.50
C LEU A 111 -1.17 -0.32 14.84
N PRO A 112 -0.08 0.44 14.94
CA PRO A 112 0.38 0.85 16.24
C PRO A 112 -0.69 1.75 16.87
N ASP A 113 -0.97 1.56 18.15
CA ASP A 113 -1.70 2.54 18.96
C ASP A 113 -0.81 3.79 19.06
N GLY A 114 -1.08 4.73 18.17
CA GLY A 114 -0.38 6.00 18.09
C GLY A 114 -1.21 6.97 17.26
N PRO A 115 -0.96 8.29 17.37
CA PRO A 115 -1.61 9.26 16.50
C PRO A 115 -1.22 8.93 15.05
N PHE A 116 -2.08 8.19 14.38
CA PHE A 116 -2.03 8.01 12.94
C PHE A 116 -2.38 9.36 12.34
N THR A 117 -1.40 10.01 11.72
CA THR A 117 -1.61 11.21 10.93
C THR A 117 -2.01 10.73 9.54
N PRO A 118 -3.31 10.75 9.19
CA PRO A 118 -3.72 10.26 7.88
C PRO A 118 -3.06 11.08 6.77
N TYR A 119 -2.83 10.51 5.58
CA TYR A 119 -2.58 11.30 4.35
C TYR A 119 -3.88 11.74 3.67
N ARG A 120 -5.02 11.60 4.36
CA ARG A 120 -6.36 11.85 3.83
C ARG A 120 -7.04 12.92 4.65
N ALA A 121 -7.50 13.96 3.98
CA ALA A 121 -8.33 14.98 4.59
C ALA A 121 -9.60 14.36 5.22
N ARG A 122 -9.99 14.85 6.40
CA ARG A 122 -11.18 14.39 7.14
C ARG A 122 -12.06 15.56 7.47
N ALA A 123 -13.36 15.43 7.18
CA ALA A 123 -14.37 16.38 7.59
C ALA A 123 -15.27 15.76 8.68
N ASN A 124 -15.41 16.45 9.81
CA ASN A 124 -16.45 16.21 10.81
C ASN A 124 -17.54 17.28 10.63
N LEU A 125 -18.64 16.88 9.99
CA LEU A 125 -19.75 17.78 9.68
C LEU A 125 -20.58 18.15 10.92
N THR A 126 -20.50 17.35 12.00
CA THR A 126 -21.20 17.63 13.26
C THR A 126 -20.51 18.73 14.05
N SER A 127 -19.18 18.75 14.06
CA SER A 127 -18.38 19.78 14.73
C SER A 127 -18.00 20.95 13.81
N GLY A 128 -18.22 20.84 12.50
CA GLY A 128 -17.80 21.84 11.52
C GLY A 128 -16.28 21.95 11.42
N GLU A 129 -15.58 20.82 11.44
CA GLU A 129 -14.11 20.75 11.39
C GLU A 129 -13.64 19.99 10.14
N LEU A 130 -12.69 20.55 9.41
CA LEU A 130 -11.97 19.89 8.32
C LEU A 130 -10.48 19.87 8.65
N VAL A 131 -9.88 18.68 8.70
CA VAL A 131 -8.44 18.50 8.92
C VAL A 131 -7.81 18.04 7.62
N ILE A 132 -6.88 18.83 7.08
CA ILE A 132 -6.02 18.49 5.94
C ILE A 132 -4.62 18.21 6.49
N PRO A 133 -4.18 16.95 6.47
CA PRO A 133 -2.89 16.57 7.02
C PRO A 133 -1.76 16.82 6.03
N CYS A 134 -0.56 17.10 6.55
CA CYS A 134 0.72 17.16 5.82
C CYS A 134 0.71 18.10 4.61
N VAL A 135 0.29 19.34 4.87
CA VAL A 135 0.40 20.44 3.91
C VAL A 135 1.77 21.09 4.08
N GLU A 136 2.55 21.14 3.00
CA GLU A 136 3.81 21.87 2.95
C GLU A 136 3.54 23.37 2.80
N VAL A 137 4.08 24.17 3.73
CA VAL A 137 4.05 25.63 3.70
C VAL A 137 5.45 26.14 3.96
N SER A 138 6.06 26.79 2.96
CA SER A 138 7.41 27.36 3.06
C SER A 138 8.48 26.34 3.51
N GLY A 139 8.38 25.09 3.03
CA GLY A 139 9.32 24.01 3.37
C GLY A 139 9.12 23.38 4.75
N SER A 140 8.02 23.70 5.45
CA SER A 140 7.62 23.05 6.71
C SER A 140 6.27 22.36 6.54
N GLU A 141 6.09 21.20 7.15
CA GLU A 141 4.82 20.45 7.08
C GLU A 141 3.90 20.77 8.27
N TYR A 142 2.62 20.97 7.96
CA TYR A 142 1.59 21.29 8.95
C TYR A 142 0.37 20.39 8.79
N ASN A 143 -0.31 20.13 9.90
CA ASN A 143 -1.73 19.79 9.85
C ASN A 143 -2.52 21.10 9.76
N VAL A 144 -3.32 21.24 8.71
CA VAL A 144 -4.23 22.37 8.54
C VAL A 144 -5.59 21.99 9.11
N VAL A 145 -6.02 22.70 10.14
CA VAL A 145 -7.35 22.51 10.75
C VAL A 145 -8.20 23.71 10.39
N MET A 146 -9.32 23.45 9.71
CA MET A 146 -10.31 24.44 9.36
C MET A 146 -11.53 24.28 10.27
N LYS A 147 -11.87 25.31 11.03
CA LYS A 147 -13.04 25.31 11.93
C LYS A 147 -14.06 26.34 11.49
N GLN A 148 -15.34 25.99 11.59
CA GLN A 148 -16.40 26.93 11.34
C GLN A 148 -16.42 28.03 12.42
N ARG A 149 -16.40 29.31 11.99
CA ARG A 149 -16.52 30.45 12.91
C ARG A 149 -17.99 30.62 13.33
N GLY A 150 -18.32 30.13 14.51
CA GLY A 150 -19.68 30.24 15.08
C GLY A 150 -20.72 29.54 14.18
N LYS A 151 -21.79 30.25 13.80
CA LYS A 151 -22.84 29.76 12.86
C LYS A 151 -22.68 30.30 11.44
N SER A 152 -21.56 30.96 11.13
CA SER A 152 -21.34 31.57 9.81
C SER A 152 -20.75 30.56 8.82
N SER A 153 -20.81 30.85 7.52
CA SER A 153 -20.09 30.08 6.48
C SER A 153 -18.60 30.43 6.39
N ASN A 154 -18.06 31.20 7.34
CA ASN A 154 -16.65 31.57 7.38
C ASN A 154 -15.86 30.52 8.17
N TRP A 155 -14.66 30.21 7.68
CA TRP A 155 -13.77 29.20 8.25
C TRP A 155 -12.49 29.86 8.76
N GLU A 156 -12.07 29.48 9.96
CA GLU A 156 -10.75 29.82 10.52
C GLU A 156 -9.77 28.70 10.20
N VAL A 157 -8.54 29.06 9.83
CA VAL A 157 -7.49 28.13 9.45
C VAL A 157 -6.40 28.16 10.50
N ASP A 158 -6.19 27.04 11.17
CA ASP A 158 -5.12 26.81 12.12
C ASP A 158 -4.04 25.93 11.48
N PHE A 159 -2.78 26.38 11.52
CA PHE A 159 -1.62 25.55 11.16
C PHE A 159 -1.04 24.93 12.43
N VAL A 160 -1.24 23.62 12.60
CA VAL A 160 -0.80 22.89 13.79
C VAL A 160 0.47 22.11 13.45
N GLY A 161 1.59 22.50 14.08
CA GLY A 161 2.95 22.06 13.73
C GLY A 161 3.35 20.66 14.22
N THR A 162 2.42 19.76 14.50
CA THR A 162 2.73 18.39 14.91
C THR A 162 1.88 17.38 14.16
N GLY A 163 2.52 16.37 13.57
CA GLY A 163 1.85 15.17 13.08
C GLY A 163 2.51 14.46 11.89
N CYS A 164 3.31 15.10 11.05
CA CYS A 164 3.66 14.47 9.75
C CYS A 164 4.91 13.57 9.72
N ASN A 165 5.41 13.14 10.88
CA ASN A 165 6.55 12.22 10.99
C ASN A 165 6.15 10.80 11.41
#